data_AF-A0A7V1REU8-F1
#
_entry.id   AF-A0A7V1REU8-F1
#
_cell.length_a   1.000
_cell.length_b   1.000
_cell.length_c   1.000
_cell.angle_alpha   90.00
_cell.angle_beta   90.00
_cell.angle_gamma   90.00
#
_symmetry.space_group_name_H-M   'P 1'
#
loop_
_entity.id
_entity.type
_entity.pdbx_description
1 polymer ?
#
loop_
_entity_poly.entity_id
_entity_poly.type
_entity_poly.pdbx_seq_one_letter_code
_entity_poly.pdbx_strand_id
1 'polypeptide(L)'
;MTRATLIGLAAALGLLAGCSPATEAAPSPPPATRASAQPTAAVAHALGSVKVGDSAVCAVCAVRDGSAAREEVKATLDYKGRTYAFCSEEEKAEFISNPAKYAGAQ
;
A
#
# COMPACT_ATOMS: atom_id res chain seq x y z
N MET A 1 67.71 3.39 -1.73
CA MET A 1 68.42 4.37 -2.61
C MET A 1 67.42 4.78 -3.69
N THR A 2 66.89 6.01 -3.67
CA THR A 2 67.26 7.14 -4.57
C THR A 2 67.07 6.80 -6.06
N ARG A 3 66.33 7.54 -6.91
CA ARG A 3 65.78 8.93 -6.93
C ARG A 3 64.32 8.87 -7.47
N ALA A 4 63.38 9.78 -7.22
CA ALA A 4 63.31 11.24 -7.40
C ALA A 4 63.43 11.71 -8.89
N THR A 5 62.61 12.62 -9.42
CA THR A 5 61.41 13.29 -8.83
C THR A 5 60.10 12.76 -9.46
N LEU A 6 59.27 13.41 -10.29
CA LEU A 6 59.23 14.76 -10.90
C LEU A 6 57.80 15.37 -10.76
N ILE A 7 57.49 16.41 -11.55
CA ILE A 7 56.33 17.29 -11.40
C ILE A 7 55.49 17.30 -12.69
N GLY A 8 54.17 17.14 -12.58
CA GLY A 8 53.20 17.45 -13.63
C GLY A 8 52.14 18.42 -13.09
N LEU A 9 52.13 19.65 -13.61
CA LEU A 9 51.33 20.75 -13.05
C LEU A 9 50.10 21.04 -13.91
N ALA A 10 48.89 20.90 -13.33
CA ALA A 10 47.64 21.42 -13.90
C ALA A 10 46.72 21.86 -12.77
N ALA A 11 46.32 23.14 -12.77
CA ALA A 11 45.56 23.73 -11.66
C ALA A 11 44.05 23.68 -11.88
N ALA A 12 43.29 23.43 -10.82
CA ALA A 12 41.87 23.72 -10.72
C ALA A 12 41.63 24.53 -9.44
N LEU A 13 41.22 25.79 -9.58
CA LEU A 13 40.94 26.67 -8.42
C LEU A 13 39.59 26.29 -7.80
N GLY A 14 39.62 25.44 -6.77
CA GLY A 14 38.47 25.10 -5.93
C GLY A 14 38.37 26.00 -4.69
N LEU A 15 38.13 27.30 -4.87
CA LEU A 15 37.87 28.22 -3.75
C LEU A 15 36.37 28.32 -3.46
N LEU A 16 35.95 27.85 -2.27
CA LEU A 16 34.94 28.49 -1.41
C LEU A 16 34.89 27.77 -0.04
N ALA A 17 34.53 28.51 1.01
CA ALA A 17 34.29 27.98 2.36
C ALA A 17 32.93 27.26 2.42
N GLY A 18 32.60 26.43 3.42
CA GLY A 18 33.28 26.06 4.67
C GLY A 18 32.25 25.49 5.66
N CYS A 19 32.66 25.25 6.92
CA CYS A 19 31.81 24.82 8.04
C CYS A 19 31.03 23.48 7.86
N SER A 20 31.57 22.40 8.43
CA SER A 20 30.72 21.37 9.06
C SER A 20 30.20 21.91 10.40
N PRO A 21 29.03 21.44 10.86
CA PRO A 21 29.06 20.44 11.92
C PRO A 21 28.24 19.19 11.58
N ALA A 22 28.40 18.15 12.39
CA ALA A 22 27.57 16.95 12.28
C ALA A 22 26.12 17.26 12.69
N THR A 23 25.16 16.66 11.97
CA THR A 23 23.81 16.42 12.48
C THR A 23 23.37 15.02 12.10
N GLU A 24 22.60 14.40 12.98
CA GLU A 24 22.21 13.00 12.90
C GLU A 24 21.03 12.82 11.94
N ALA A 25 21.33 12.52 10.68
CA ALA A 25 20.32 12.18 9.69
C ALA A 25 19.88 10.72 9.89
N ALA A 26 18.75 10.52 10.58
CA ALA A 26 18.05 9.24 10.66
C ALA A 26 17.82 8.64 9.24
N PRO A 27 17.75 7.30 9.09
CA PRO A 27 17.54 6.66 7.80
C PRO A 27 16.26 7.19 7.14
N SER A 28 16.43 7.87 6.01
CA SER A 28 15.32 8.51 5.31
C SER A 28 14.28 7.47 4.92
N PRO A 29 12.98 7.65 5.25
CA PRO A 29 11.94 6.80 4.69
C PRO A 29 11.98 6.96 3.16
N PRO A 30 11.99 5.86 2.38
CA PRO A 30 12.18 5.94 0.95
C PRO A 30 11.02 6.73 0.30
N PRO A 31 11.32 7.70 -0.57
CA PRO A 31 10.29 8.44 -1.28
C PRO A 31 9.62 7.56 -2.35
N ALA A 32 8.49 8.07 -2.84
CA ALA A 32 7.74 7.60 -4.01
C ALA A 32 6.91 6.30 -3.85
N THR A 33 5.62 6.47 -4.10
CA THR A 33 4.84 5.59 -4.98
C THR A 33 4.64 4.14 -4.50
N ARG A 34 3.76 3.98 -3.50
CA ARG A 34 2.62 3.08 -3.72
C ARG A 34 1.55 3.84 -4.50
N ALA A 35 1.72 3.89 -5.81
CA ALA A 35 0.60 4.18 -6.71
C ALA A 35 -0.53 3.17 -6.44
N SER A 36 -1.76 3.57 -6.70
CA SER A 36 -2.93 2.69 -6.61
C SER A 36 -2.84 1.52 -7.59
N ALA A 37 -2.19 0.44 -7.15
CA ALA A 37 -2.63 -0.91 -7.49
C ALA A 37 -3.97 -1.18 -6.76
N GLN A 38 -4.99 -0.37 -7.06
CA GLN A 38 -6.38 -0.67 -6.74
C GLN A 38 -6.75 -1.86 -7.62
N PRO A 39 -6.93 -3.07 -7.07
CA PRO A 39 -7.29 -4.19 -7.91
C PRO A 39 -8.72 -3.97 -8.39
N THR A 40 -8.96 -4.28 -9.67
CA THR A 40 -10.29 -4.26 -10.27
C THR A 40 -11.26 -5.08 -9.43
N ALA A 41 -12.23 -4.41 -8.81
CA ALA A 41 -13.29 -5.00 -7.99
C ALA A 41 -12.83 -5.94 -6.85
N ALA A 42 -11.65 -5.73 -6.24
CA ALA A 42 -11.27 -6.50 -5.05
C ALA A 42 -12.21 -6.24 -3.86
N VAL A 43 -13.10 -7.20 -3.62
CA VAL A 43 -14.01 -7.29 -2.46
C VAL A 43 -13.29 -7.51 -1.13
N ALA A 44 -12.03 -7.94 -1.20
CA ALA A 44 -11.14 -8.13 -0.07
C ALA A 44 -10.27 -6.88 0.12
N HIS A 45 -10.61 -6.03 1.08
CA HIS A 45 -9.85 -4.83 1.42
C HIS A 45 -8.64 -5.14 2.30
N ALA A 46 -7.80 -4.15 2.59
CA ALA A 46 -6.75 -4.32 3.60
C ALA A 46 -7.39 -4.40 5.00
N LEU A 47 -6.74 -5.11 5.94
CA LEU A 47 -7.29 -5.32 7.27
C LEU A 47 -7.57 -3.98 7.99
N GLY A 48 -8.81 -3.79 8.44
CA GLY A 48 -9.29 -2.56 9.06
C GLY A 48 -9.51 -1.37 8.10
N SER A 49 -9.30 -1.52 6.79
CA SER A 49 -9.31 -0.38 5.85
C SER A 49 -10.69 0.00 5.29
N VAL A 50 -11.75 -0.68 5.72
CA VAL A 50 -13.17 -0.38 5.42
C VAL A 50 -13.99 -0.68 6.68
N LYS A 51 -14.97 0.17 6.97
CA LYS A 51 -15.85 0.12 8.14
C LYS A 51 -17.30 0.39 7.74
N VAL A 52 -18.23 0.16 8.65
CA VAL A 52 -19.65 0.51 8.47
C VAL A 52 -19.78 2.01 8.18
N GLY A 53 -20.62 2.36 7.20
CA GLY A 53 -20.82 3.72 6.70
C GLY A 53 -19.85 4.18 5.60
N ASP A 54 -18.83 3.39 5.24
CA ASP A 54 -18.05 3.64 4.03
C ASP A 54 -18.83 3.21 2.76
N SER A 55 -18.29 3.52 1.57
CA SER A 55 -18.80 3.01 0.29
C SER A 55 -17.85 1.99 -0.34
N ALA A 56 -18.25 0.73 -0.43
CA ALA A 56 -17.44 -0.38 -0.95
C ALA A 56 -18.29 -1.37 -1.79
N VAL A 57 -17.62 -2.35 -2.40
CA VAL A 57 -18.29 -3.40 -3.19
C VAL A 57 -18.65 -4.55 -2.24
N CYS A 58 -19.92 -4.99 -2.23
CA CYS A 58 -20.30 -6.13 -1.40
C CYS A 58 -19.66 -7.43 -1.89
N ALA A 59 -19.02 -8.16 -0.96
CA ALA A 59 -18.28 -9.39 -1.27
C ALA A 59 -19.14 -10.55 -1.77
N VAL A 60 -20.45 -10.53 -1.48
CA VAL A 60 -21.41 -11.49 -2.02
C VAL A 60 -21.94 -11.04 -3.38
N CYS A 61 -22.43 -9.81 -3.50
CA CYS A 61 -23.03 -9.28 -4.73
C CYS A 61 -22.05 -9.33 -5.92
N ALA A 62 -20.76 -9.12 -5.70
CA ALA A 62 -19.73 -9.24 -6.74
C ALA A 62 -19.57 -10.66 -7.30
N VAL A 63 -19.84 -11.69 -6.49
CA VAL A 63 -19.63 -13.11 -6.84
C VAL A 63 -20.94 -13.81 -7.23
N ARG A 64 -22.05 -13.40 -6.60
CA ARG A 64 -23.41 -13.90 -6.86
C ARG A 64 -24.01 -13.25 -8.11
N ASP A 65 -23.86 -11.93 -8.22
CA ASP A 65 -24.58 -11.08 -9.17
C ASP A 65 -23.62 -10.37 -10.17
N GLY A 66 -22.30 -10.58 -10.05
CA GLY A 66 -21.27 -9.92 -10.88
C GLY A 66 -21.09 -8.42 -10.59
N SER A 67 -21.71 -7.91 -9.52
CA SER A 67 -21.80 -6.46 -9.28
C SER A 67 -20.51 -5.85 -8.74
N ALA A 68 -19.91 -4.94 -9.51
CA ALA A 68 -18.81 -4.07 -9.07
C ALA A 68 -19.30 -2.70 -8.54
N ALA A 69 -20.60 -2.54 -8.28
CA ALA A 69 -21.16 -1.31 -7.72
C ALA A 69 -20.58 -1.03 -6.33
N ARG A 70 -20.35 0.26 -6.01
CA ARG A 70 -20.03 0.69 -4.65
C ARG A 70 -21.30 1.16 -3.96
N GLU A 71 -21.56 0.59 -2.80
CA GLU A 71 -22.77 0.78 -2.00
C GLU A 71 -22.40 0.99 -0.53
N GLU A 72 -23.37 1.42 0.30
CA GLU A 72 -23.15 1.65 1.72
C GLU A 72 -22.82 0.34 2.44
N VAL A 73 -21.68 0.33 3.12
CA VAL A 73 -21.24 -0.80 3.94
C VAL A 73 -22.05 -0.81 5.22
N LYS A 74 -23.00 -1.73 5.35
CA LYS A 74 -23.78 -1.92 6.58
C LYS A 74 -23.12 -2.90 7.55
N ALA A 75 -22.29 -3.81 7.03
CA ALA A 75 -21.56 -4.77 7.83
C ALA A 75 -20.16 -5.06 7.27
N THR A 76 -19.24 -5.50 8.13
CA THR A 76 -17.90 -5.95 7.73
C THR A 76 -17.52 -7.27 8.42
N LEU A 77 -16.52 -7.95 7.87
CA LEU A 77 -15.92 -9.15 8.46
C LEU A 77 -14.43 -9.20 8.11
N ASP A 78 -13.58 -9.39 9.12
CA ASP A 78 -12.16 -9.69 8.92
C ASP A 78 -11.96 -11.20 8.73
N TYR A 79 -11.45 -11.59 7.57
CA TYR A 79 -11.20 -13.00 7.22
C TYR A 79 -9.88 -13.14 6.46
N LYS A 80 -9.02 -14.06 6.92
CA LYS A 80 -7.68 -14.32 6.33
C LYS A 80 -6.82 -13.06 6.11
N GLY A 81 -6.86 -12.10 7.04
CA GLY A 81 -6.06 -10.87 6.97
C GLY A 81 -6.57 -9.82 5.98
N ARG A 82 -7.85 -9.91 5.56
CA ARG A 82 -8.53 -8.97 4.68
C ARG A 82 -9.89 -8.60 5.29
N THR A 83 -10.30 -7.35 5.14
CA THR A 83 -11.65 -6.92 5.53
C THR A 83 -12.59 -7.04 4.33
N TYR A 84 -13.70 -7.77 4.50
CA TYR A 84 -14.77 -7.87 3.52
C TYR A 84 -15.91 -6.95 3.92
N ALA A 85 -16.55 -6.34 2.93
CA ALA A 85 -17.66 -5.41 3.09
C ALA A 85 -18.98 -6.02 2.60
N PHE A 86 -20.08 -5.67 3.26
CA PHE A 86 -21.42 -6.16 2.94
C PHE A 86 -22.46 -5.05 3.05
N CYS A 87 -23.44 -5.04 2.14
CA CYS A 87 -24.54 -4.08 2.11
C CYS A 87 -25.71 -4.44 3.04
N SER A 88 -25.68 -5.63 3.65
CA SER A 88 -26.51 -6.05 4.78
C SER A 88 -25.76 -7.04 5.69
N GLU A 89 -26.34 -7.40 6.83
CA GLU A 89 -25.88 -8.54 7.65
C GLU A 89 -26.25 -9.90 7.02
N GLU A 90 -27.18 -9.94 6.05
CA GLU A 90 -27.62 -11.17 5.38
C GLU A 90 -26.57 -11.65 4.38
N GLU A 91 -25.99 -10.75 3.56
CA GLU A 91 -24.82 -11.05 2.74
C GLU A 91 -23.60 -11.46 3.60
N LYS A 92 -23.43 -10.88 4.78
CA LYS A 92 -22.37 -11.30 5.72
C LYS A 92 -22.61 -12.72 6.25
N ALA A 93 -23.86 -13.10 6.52
CA ALA A 93 -24.24 -14.46 6.88
C ALA A 93 -24.07 -15.45 5.71
N GLU A 94 -24.40 -15.04 4.47
CA GLU A 94 -24.16 -15.84 3.25
C GLU A 94 -22.65 -16.09 3.07
N PHE A 95 -21.81 -15.06 3.28
CA PHE A 95 -20.35 -15.18 3.27
C PHE A 95 -19.82 -16.13 4.35
N ILE A 96 -20.28 -15.98 5.60
CA ILE A 96 -19.87 -16.85 6.73
C ILE A 96 -20.27 -18.31 6.49
N SER A 97 -21.38 -18.54 5.79
CA SER A 97 -21.88 -19.89 5.47
C SER A 97 -21.03 -20.63 4.43
N ASN A 98 -20.35 -19.91 3.53
CA ASN A 98 -19.39 -20.51 2.58
C ASN A 98 -18.28 -19.52 2.16
N PRO A 99 -17.33 -19.19 3.05
CA PRO A 99 -16.34 -18.15 2.78
C PRO A 99 -15.36 -18.54 1.68
N ALA A 100 -15.24 -19.84 1.35
CA ALA A 100 -14.43 -20.32 0.23
C ALA A 100 -15.01 -19.89 -1.14
N LYS A 101 -16.34 -19.79 -1.27
CA LYS A 101 -17.00 -19.31 -2.49
C LYS A 101 -16.70 -17.82 -2.76
N TYR A 102 -16.74 -16.99 -1.72
CA TYR A 102 -16.68 -15.53 -1.87
C TYR A 102 -15.26 -14.94 -1.73
N ALA A 103 -14.44 -15.49 -0.82
CA ALA A 103 -13.03 -15.08 -0.68
C ALA A 103 -12.12 -15.56 -1.84
N GLY A 104 -12.68 -16.27 -2.82
CA GLY A 104 -11.99 -16.66 -4.05
C GLY A 104 -11.93 -15.55 -5.12
N ALA A 105 -12.72 -14.48 -4.99
CA ALA A 105 -12.72 -13.36 -5.93
C ALA A 105 -11.65 -12.30 -5.57
N GLN A 106 -10.43 -12.50 -6.04
CA GLN A 106 -9.29 -11.59 -5.85
C GLN A 106 -8.20 -11.77 -6.92
#